data_AF-A0A7X5TXG6-F1
#
_entry.id   AF-A0A7X5TXG6-F1
#
_cell.length_a   1.000
_cell.length_b   1.000
_cell.length_c   1.000
_cell.angle_alpha   90.00
_cell.angle_beta   90.00
_cell.angle_gamma   90.00
#
_symmetry.space_group_name_H-M   'P 1'
#
loop_
_entity.id
_entity.type
_entity.pdbx_description
1 polymer ?
#
loop_
_entity_poly.entity_id
_entity_poly.type
_entity_poly.pdbx_seq_one_letter_code
_entity_poly.pdbx_strand_id
1 'polypeptide(L)' 'MFTDAQLRALDMPVLALIAGRSVIHEGRRAADTARSVLRHGQVELWASASHAISGEFPDEIAARAHRFWDGVDS' A
#
# COMPACT_ATOMS: atom_id res chain seq x y z
N MET A 1 -7.22 12.41 -6.21
CA MET A 1 -6.09 11.76 -6.91
C MET A 1 -4.82 12.50 -6.52
N PHE A 2 -3.77 11.76 -6.15
CA PHE A 2 -2.45 12.33 -5.87
C PHE A 2 -1.60 12.30 -7.15
N THR A 3 -0.74 13.30 -7.33
CA THR A 3 0.22 13.33 -8.46
C THR A 3 1.54 12.64 -8.06
N ASP A 4 2.26 12.10 -9.04
CA ASP A 4 3.56 11.45 -8.79
C ASP A 4 4.58 12.37 -8.09
N ALA A 5 4.52 13.68 -8.37
CA ALA A 5 5.38 14.66 -7.71
C ALA A 5 5.07 14.79 -6.21
N GLN A 6 3.78 14.73 -5.84
CA GLN A 6 3.37 14.74 -4.43
C GLN A 6 3.79 13.46 -3.71
N LEU A 7 3.71 12.30 -4.37
CA LEU A 7 4.15 11.03 -3.79
C LEU A 7 5.67 10.96 -3.61
N ARG A 8 6.46 11.54 -4.53
CA ARG A 8 7.93 11.60 -4.44
C ARG A 8 8.46 12.55 -3.38
N ALA A 9 7.63 13.47 -2.89
CA ALA A 9 7.95 14.43 -1.83
C ALA A 9 7.57 13.91 -0.44
N LEU A 10 7.06 12.67 -0.32
CA LEU A 10 6.80 12.03 0.96
C LEU A 10 8.13 11.55 1.56
N ASP A 11 8.63 12.30 2.54
CA ASP A 11 9.85 11.97 3.27
C ASP A 11 9.58 11.12 4.52
N MET A 12 8.31 10.83 4.83
CA MET A 12 7.92 9.89 5.87
C MET A 12 7.78 8.46 5.31
N PRO A 13 7.95 7.42 6.15
CA PRO A 13 7.62 6.06 5.78
C PRO A 13 6.15 5.93 5.34
N VAL A 14 5.90 5.19 4.26
CA VAL A 14 4.55 4.97 3.73
C VAL A 14 4.27 3.48 3.59
N LEU A 15 3.16 3.00 4.13
CA LEU A 15 2.62 1.66 3.85
C LEU A 15 1.44 1.77 2.88
N ALA A 16 1.55 1.12 1.72
CA ALA A 16 0.48 1.05 0.73
C ALA A 16 -0.01 -0.40 0.55
N LEU A 17 -1.26 -0.65 0.92
CA LEU A 17 -1.93 -1.95 0.72
C LEU A 17 -2.90 -1.84 -0.46
N ILE A 18 -2.72 -2.68 -1.48
CA ILE A 18 -3.46 -2.61 -2.73
C ILE A 18 -4.17 -3.94 -2.98
N ALA A 19 -5.49 -3.89 -3.17
CA ALA A 19 -6.31 -5.06 -3.47
C ALA A 19 -6.21 -5.50 -4.94
N GLY A 20 -5.96 -6.79 -5.17
CA GLY A 20 -5.74 -7.34 -6.52
C GLY A 20 -7.00 -7.71 -7.29
N ARG A 21 -8.13 -8.02 -6.62
CA ARG A 21 -9.42 -8.32 -7.30
C ARG A 21 -10.26 -7.08 -7.59
N SER A 22 -9.70 -5.88 -7.44
CA SER A 22 -10.45 -4.64 -7.70
C SER A 22 -10.66 -4.46 -9.21
N VAL A 23 -11.92 -4.48 -9.63
CA VAL A 23 -12.40 -4.35 -11.03
C VAL A 23 -12.17 -2.93 -11.58
N ILE A 24 -11.81 -1.96 -10.75
CA ILE A 24 -11.81 -0.54 -11.14
C ILE A 24 -10.50 -0.08 -11.76
N HIS A 25 -9.33 -0.58 -11.39
CA HIS A 25 -8.07 -0.30 -12.09
C HIS A 25 -7.06 -1.40 -11.81
N GLU A 26 -6.22 -1.72 -12.80
CA GLU A 26 -5.16 -2.72 -12.73
C GLU A 26 -4.34 -2.61 -11.43
N GLY A 27 -4.72 -3.34 -10.38
CA GLY A 27 -4.11 -3.23 -9.04
C GLY A 27 -2.60 -3.47 -9.08
N ARG A 28 -2.14 -4.28 -10.03
CA ARG A 28 -0.73 -4.46 -10.34
C ARG A 28 -0.05 -3.18 -10.84
N ARG A 29 -0.65 -2.46 -11.79
CA ARG A 29 -0.12 -1.18 -12.27
C ARG A 29 -0.05 -0.15 -11.15
N ALA A 30 -1.07 -0.07 -10.29
CA ALA A 30 -1.06 0.82 -9.13
C ALA A 30 0.08 0.47 -8.15
N ALA A 31 0.33 -0.82 -7.90
CA ALA A 31 1.43 -1.27 -7.06
C ALA A 31 2.78 -0.94 -7.68
N ASP A 32 2.94 -1.12 -8.99
CA ASP A 32 4.18 -0.82 -9.70
C ASP A 32 4.47 0.69 -9.71
N THR A 33 3.45 1.53 -9.96
CA THR A 33 3.58 2.99 -9.82
C THR A 33 3.99 3.35 -8.39
N ALA A 34 3.29 2.85 -7.37
CA ALA A 34 3.59 3.15 -5.97
C ALA A 34 5.04 2.78 -5.60
N ARG A 35 5.52 1.61 -6.04
CA ARG A 35 6.92 1.17 -5.85
C ARG A 35 7.93 2.11 -6.52
N SER A 36 7.58 2.67 -7.67
CA SER A 36 8.47 3.58 -8.40
C SER A 36 8.52 5.00 -7.84
N VAL A 37 7.48 5.45 -7.15
CA VAL A 37 7.34 6.84 -6.69
C VAL A 37 7.58 7.03 -5.19
N LEU A 38 7.30 6.00 -4.37
CA LEU A 38 7.48 6.09 -2.92
C LEU A 38 8.92 5.74 -2.53
N ARG A 39 9.72 6.75 -2.18
CA ARG A 39 11.14 6.57 -1.78
C ARG A 39 11.31 5.71 -0.53
N HIS A 40 10.42 5.89 0.45
CA HIS A 40 10.40 5.15 1.72
C HIS A 40 9.11 4.31 1.85
N GLY A 41 8.65 3.77 0.72
CA GLY A 41 7.38 3.04 0.63
C GLY A 41 7.52 1.53 0.79
N GLN A 42 6.70 0.93 1.65
CA GLN A 42 6.41 -0.49 1.62
C GLN A 42 5.09 -0.71 0.88
N VAL A 43 5.12 -1.46 -0.24
CA VAL A 43 3.95 -1.64 -1.11
C VAL A 43 3.60 -3.12 -1.24
N GLU A 44 2.37 -3.47 -0.88
CA GLU A 44 1.87 -4.84 -0.96
C GLU A 44 0.64 -4.95 -1.85
N LEU A 45 0.68 -5.95 -2.74
CA LEU A 45 -0.44 -6.32 -3.59
C LEU A 45 -1.09 -7.58 -3.04
N TRP A 46 -2.30 -7.46 -2.52
CA TRP A 46 -3.07 -8.56 -1.94
C TRP A 46 -3.98 -9.13 -3.01
N ALA A 47 -3.45 -10.10 -3.77
CA ALA A 47 -4.06 -10.61 -4.99
C ALA A 47 -5.49 -11.15 -4.81
N SER A 48 -5.78 -11.73 -3.64
CA SER A 48 -7.07 -12.31 -3.25
C SER A 48 -8.03 -11.33 -2.58
N ALA A 49 -7.60 -10.11 -2.24
CA ALA A 49 -8.47 -9.12 -1.61
C ALA A 49 -9.34 -8.40 -2.64
N SER A 50 -10.61 -8.15 -2.30
CA SER A 50 -11.46 -7.23 -3.05
C SER A 50 -11.19 -5.77 -2.65
N HIS A 51 -11.91 -4.82 -3.27
CA HIS A 51 -11.81 -3.40 -2.92
C HIS A 51 -12.14 -3.12 -1.45
N ALA A 52 -12.86 -4.03 -0.77
CA ALA A 52 -13.16 -3.96 0.65
C ALA A 52 -12.10 -4.67 1.53
N ILE A 53 -10.81 -4.58 1.16
CA ILE A 53 -9.69 -5.21 1.89
C ILE A 53 -9.73 -4.94 3.40
N SER A 54 -10.12 -3.73 3.82
CA SER A 54 -10.24 -3.34 5.23
C SER A 54 -11.36 -4.07 6.00
N GLY A 55 -12.39 -4.54 5.31
CA GLY A 55 -13.46 -5.35 5.90
C GLY A 55 -13.23 -6.85 5.75
N GLU A 56 -12.46 -7.28 4.75
CA GLU A 56 -12.18 -8.70 4.49
C GLU A 56 -11.02 -9.25 5.32
N PHE A 57 -10.03 -8.42 5.63
CA PHE A 57 -8.80 -8.83 6.31
C PHE A 57 -8.37 -7.84 7.42
N PRO A 58 -9.25 -7.54 8.38
CA PRO A 58 -8.97 -6.55 9.42
C PRO A 58 -7.75 -6.93 10.29
N ASP A 59 -7.62 -8.21 10.65
CA ASP A 59 -6.55 -8.69 11.52
C ASP A 59 -5.19 -8.68 10.82
N GLU A 60 -5.15 -9.07 9.54
CA GLU A 60 -3.94 -9.07 8.74
C GLU A 60 -3.44 -7.63 8.49
N ILE A 61 -4.36 -6.69 8.26
CA ILE A 61 -4.02 -5.27 8.12
C ILE A 61 -3.46 -4.74 9.43
N ALA A 62 -4.09 -5.05 10.56
CA ALA A 62 -3.61 -4.63 11.87
C ALA A 62 -2.20 -5.18 12.14
N ALA A 63 -2.00 -6.48 11.93
CA ALA A 63 -0.70 -7.12 12.10
C ALA A 63 0.36 -6.52 11.15
N ARG A 64 -0.04 -6.17 9.92
CA ARG A 64 0.87 -5.57 8.95
C ARG A 64 1.25 -4.13 9.28
N ALA A 65 0.30 -3.35 9.80
CA ALA A 65 0.53 -2.00 10.28
C ALA A 65 1.47 -2.03 11.49
N HIS A 66 1.26 -2.95 12.45
CA HIS A 66 2.19 -3.12 13.58
C HIS A 66 3.63 -3.40 13.11
N ARG A 67 3.83 -4.39 12.23
CA ARG A 67 5.16 -4.67 11.67
C ARG A 67 5.78 -3.49 10.93
N PHE A 68 4.96 -2.65 10.29
CA PHE A 68 5.44 -1.46 9.62
C PHE A 68 6.00 -0.45 10.64
N TRP A 69 5.25 -0.17 11.71
CA TRP A 69 5.68 0.76 12.75
C TRP A 69 6.91 0.27 13.52
N ASP A 70 6.97 -1.02 13.86
CA ASP A 70 8.14 -1.61 14.52
C ASP A 70 9.44 -1.38 13.71
N GLY A 71 9.36 -1.46 12.38
CA GLY A 71 10.50 -1.24 11.49
C GLY A 71 10.85 0.22 11.22
N VAL A 72 10.01 1.18 11.63
CA VAL A 72 10.25 2.63 11.50
C VAL A 72 10.93 3.20 12.75
N ASP A 73 10.64 2.63 13.92
CA ASP A 73 11.22 3.05 15.21
C ASP A 73 12.59 2.40 15.52
N SER A 74 13.18 1.67 14.56
CA SER A 74 14.44 0.91 14.70
C SER A 74 15.69 1.63 14.20
#